data_AF-A0A6A3K1Z9-F1
#
_entry.id   AF-A0A6A3K1Z9-F1
#
_cell.length_a   1.000
_cell.length_b   1.000
_cell.length_c   1.000
_cell.angle_alpha   90.00
_cell.angle_beta   90.00
_cell.angle_gamma   90.00
#
_symmetry.space_group_name_H-M   'P 1'
#
loop_
_entity.id
_entity.type
_entity.pdbx_description
1 polymer ?
#
loop_
_entity_poly.entity_id
_entity_poly.type
_entity_poly.pdbx_seq_one_letter_code
_entity_poly.pdbx_strand_id
1 'polypeptide(L)'
;MLALRRGLLLRPARRALLSTAAVDADAAAFDFASLVKDNDQLLPAADVTQRLLAYLQVEPKDAQRVLSAEEPRPLPFKALFAPRQVQLLTPLVRWGFQQLEGEDSKAADAVFAALQPHANMTKGAVWRQYYQRQFFLSGAPLRAYLKVFDNHQEALAARAQAAAEEKEQEGDDVDEDEEEEAADELAASARSNQVDVSSRRKNYTKQSKNIAVLADDKKWEWVPHPVASSVVKEFCFRGRFAEAIEAYTSLPLTDAVRRDLVAILQDYEQYPSLLHLYEVHRSLGSGVQPLDVAPELDAMKKVGRTEEMDTRFQELPVKEQSRADIQELMGN
;
A
#
# COMPACT_ATOMS: atom_id res chain seq x y z
N MET A 1 44.97 -15.39 -16.80
CA MET A 1 45.07 -13.96 -16.42
C MET A 1 43.70 -13.34 -16.67
N LEU A 2 42.78 -13.50 -15.71
CA LEU A 2 42.30 -12.41 -14.84
C LEU A 2 41.50 -11.36 -15.65
N ALA A 3 40.17 -11.48 -15.81
CA ALA A 3 39.10 -11.29 -14.83
C ALA A 3 38.79 -9.80 -14.50
N LEU A 4 37.49 -9.54 -14.33
CA LEU A 4 36.83 -8.36 -13.76
C LEU A 4 36.55 -7.15 -14.68
N ARG A 5 35.36 -7.16 -15.29
CA ARG A 5 34.46 -5.98 -15.28
C ARG A 5 33.14 -6.38 -14.63
N ARG A 6 33.11 -6.34 -13.29
CA ARG A 6 31.93 -6.50 -12.44
C ARG A 6 31.39 -5.11 -12.08
N GLY A 7 30.08 -4.95 -12.23
CA GLY A 7 29.21 -4.38 -11.20
C GLY A 7 29.33 -2.89 -10.92
N LEU A 8 28.61 -2.08 -11.69
CA LEU A 8 28.01 -0.84 -11.17
C LEU A 8 26.88 -1.25 -10.21
N LEU A 9 27.25 -1.56 -8.97
CA LEU A 9 26.32 -1.67 -7.87
C LEU A 9 25.86 -0.27 -7.48
N LEU A 10 24.58 0.00 -7.76
CA LEU A 10 23.78 1.02 -7.12
C LEU A 10 23.88 0.84 -5.60
N ARG A 11 24.73 1.64 -4.95
CA ARG A 11 24.69 1.81 -3.50
C ARG A 11 23.42 2.60 -3.16
N PRO A 12 22.55 2.14 -2.24
CA PRO A 12 21.57 3.02 -1.67
C PRO A 12 22.32 4.03 -0.81
N ALA A 13 22.23 5.31 -1.19
CA ALA A 13 22.72 6.40 -0.36
C ALA A 13 22.00 6.33 0.99
N ARG A 14 22.77 6.10 2.06
CA ARG A 14 22.34 6.35 3.44
C ARG A 14 22.02 7.84 3.55
N ARG A 15 20.78 8.24 3.25
CA ARG A 15 20.24 9.54 3.63
C ARG A 15 20.04 9.48 5.14
N ALA A 16 20.94 10.15 5.86
CA ALA A 16 20.76 10.44 7.27
C ALA A 16 19.37 11.06 7.46
N LEU A 17 18.57 10.44 8.33
CA LEU A 17 17.32 11.00 8.82
C LEU A 17 17.68 12.24 9.63
N LEU A 18 17.53 13.42 9.01
CA LEU A 18 17.51 14.67 9.75
C LEU A 18 16.31 14.61 10.70
N SER A 19 16.63 14.72 11.99
CA SER A 19 15.75 14.70 13.15
C SER A 19 14.44 15.45 12.91
N THR A 20 13.32 14.70 12.86
CA THR A 20 11.95 15.24 12.97
C THR A 20 11.49 15.37 14.43
N ALA A 21 12.32 14.97 15.39
CA ALA A 21 11.95 14.85 16.80
C ALA A 21 11.54 16.20 17.45
N ALA A 22 11.96 17.33 16.89
CA ALA A 22 11.56 18.65 17.40
C ALA A 22 10.13 19.07 16.99
N VAL A 23 9.57 18.52 15.91
CA VAL A 23 8.21 18.85 15.42
C VAL A 23 7.16 17.92 16.02
N ASP A 24 7.55 16.70 16.41
CA ASP A 24 6.66 15.76 17.10
C ASP A 24 6.18 16.30 18.46
N ALA A 25 6.87 17.29 19.06
CA ALA A 25 6.48 17.91 20.33
C ALA A 25 5.35 18.96 20.20
N ASP A 26 5.34 19.79 19.16
CA ASP A 26 4.27 20.79 18.93
C ASP A 26 3.04 20.18 18.24
N ALA A 27 3.23 19.17 17.37
CA ALA A 27 2.13 18.43 16.77
C ALA A 27 1.38 17.55 17.79
N ALA A 28 2.02 17.17 18.90
CA ALA A 28 1.38 16.46 20.01
C ALA A 28 0.39 17.34 20.81
N ALA A 29 0.41 18.67 20.62
CA ALA A 29 -0.46 19.59 21.34
C ALA A 29 -1.75 19.99 20.59
N PHE A 30 -1.83 19.74 19.27
CA PHE A 30 -3.00 20.11 18.49
C PHE A 30 -4.06 18.99 18.50
N ASP A 31 -5.29 19.35 18.86
CA ASP A 31 -6.42 18.42 18.80
C ASP A 31 -6.94 18.30 17.36
N PHE A 32 -6.48 17.28 16.64
CA PHE A 32 -6.93 17.01 15.27
C PHE A 32 -8.41 16.64 15.17
N ALA A 33 -9.02 16.12 16.25
CA ALA A 33 -10.44 15.77 16.23
C ALA A 33 -11.30 17.04 16.12
N SER A 34 -10.84 18.18 16.62
CA SER A 34 -11.54 19.48 16.53
C SER A 34 -11.71 20.00 15.10
N LEU A 35 -10.94 19.46 14.14
CA LEU A 35 -11.11 19.79 12.72
C LEU A 35 -12.38 19.18 12.13
N VAL A 36 -12.85 18.08 12.71
CA VAL A 36 -13.94 17.28 12.18
C VAL A 36 -15.16 17.28 13.10
N LYS A 37 -14.95 17.47 14.40
CA LYS A 37 -15.99 17.43 15.41
C LYS A 37 -16.27 18.82 15.98
N ASP A 38 -17.52 19.02 16.37
CA ASP A 38 -17.96 20.11 17.22
C ASP A 38 -18.89 19.53 18.29
N ASN A 39 -18.54 19.68 19.58
CA ASN A 39 -19.23 19.04 20.71
C ASN A 39 -19.44 17.52 20.51
N ASP A 40 -18.39 16.79 20.12
CA ASP A 40 -18.40 15.35 19.79
C ASP A 40 -19.28 14.91 18.61
N GLN A 41 -19.94 15.84 17.92
CA GLN A 41 -20.70 15.56 16.71
C GLN A 41 -19.86 15.80 15.46
N LEU A 42 -19.98 14.89 14.49
CA LEU A 42 -19.27 14.98 13.22
C LEU A 42 -19.89 16.07 12.33
N LEU A 43 -19.04 16.96 11.82
CA LEU A 43 -19.45 18.06 10.96
C LEU A 43 -19.74 17.59 9.52
N PRO A 44 -20.57 18.35 8.77
CA PRO A 44 -20.76 18.13 7.34
C PRO A 44 -19.43 18.13 6.57
N ALA A 45 -19.34 17.33 5.51
CA ALA A 45 -18.11 17.17 4.72
C ALA A 45 -17.55 18.49 4.17
N ALA A 46 -18.42 19.43 3.80
CA ALA A 46 -18.02 20.76 3.34
C ALA A 46 -17.29 21.56 4.44
N ASP A 47 -17.84 21.56 5.66
CA ASP A 47 -17.26 22.25 6.82
C ASP A 47 -15.93 21.62 7.25
N VAL A 48 -15.86 20.27 7.24
CA VAL A 48 -14.61 19.54 7.50
C VAL A 48 -13.54 19.92 6.47
N THR A 49 -13.89 19.95 5.19
CA THR A 49 -12.97 20.33 4.11
C THR A 49 -12.50 21.77 4.29
N GLN A 50 -13.40 22.70 4.58
CA GLN A 50 -13.05 24.10 4.84
C GLN A 50 -12.09 24.24 6.03
N ARG A 51 -12.39 23.60 7.17
CA ARG A 51 -11.54 23.62 8.37
C ARG A 51 -10.17 23.02 8.09
N LEU A 52 -10.12 21.94 7.32
CA LEU A 52 -8.88 21.26 6.96
C LEU A 52 -8.02 22.14 6.03
N LEU A 53 -8.61 22.78 5.01
CA LEU A 53 -7.89 23.71 4.14
C LEU A 53 -7.36 24.93 4.90
N ALA A 54 -8.13 25.43 5.87
CA ALA A 54 -7.70 26.49 6.77
C ALA A 54 -6.53 26.05 7.66
N TYR A 55 -6.60 24.84 8.24
CA TYR A 55 -5.51 24.26 9.02
C TYR A 55 -4.23 24.09 8.19
N LEU A 56 -4.36 23.60 6.94
CA LEU A 56 -3.25 23.47 6.01
C LEU A 56 -2.75 24.82 5.47
N GLN A 57 -3.43 25.94 5.78
CA GLN A 57 -3.05 27.28 5.34
C GLN A 57 -2.93 27.36 3.81
N VAL A 58 -3.91 26.76 3.12
CA VAL A 58 -4.04 26.89 1.67
C VAL A 58 -4.45 28.32 1.34
N GLU A 59 -3.91 28.88 0.26
CA GLU A 59 -4.20 30.25 -0.13
C GLU A 59 -5.71 30.45 -0.32
N PRO A 60 -6.27 31.60 0.12
CA PRO A 60 -7.71 31.83 0.10
C PRO A 60 -8.30 31.78 -1.31
N LYS A 61 -7.52 32.14 -2.34
CA LYS A 61 -7.93 32.04 -3.75
C LYS A 61 -8.12 30.58 -4.18
N ASP A 62 -7.18 29.72 -3.80
CA ASP A 62 -7.25 28.29 -4.10
C ASP A 62 -8.34 27.60 -3.28
N ALA A 63 -8.49 27.98 -2.00
CA ALA A 63 -9.57 27.48 -1.16
C ALA A 63 -10.96 27.88 -1.68
N GLN A 64 -11.14 29.14 -2.11
CA GLN A 64 -12.40 29.60 -2.71
C GLN A 64 -12.72 28.85 -4.00
N ARG A 65 -11.73 28.62 -4.87
CA ARG A 65 -11.91 27.84 -6.10
C ARG A 65 -12.38 26.40 -5.84
N VAL A 66 -12.01 25.84 -4.69
CA VAL A 66 -12.43 24.50 -4.27
C VAL A 66 -13.83 24.50 -3.68
N LEU A 67 -14.14 25.47 -2.81
CA LEU A 67 -15.38 25.53 -2.05
C LEU A 67 -16.56 26.16 -2.84
N SER A 68 -16.28 26.88 -3.94
CA SER A 68 -17.31 27.53 -4.75
C SER A 68 -18.01 26.60 -5.75
N ALA A 69 -17.55 25.36 -5.89
CA ALA A 69 -18.15 24.36 -6.76
C ALA A 69 -19.01 23.38 -5.94
N GLU A 70 -20.11 22.89 -6.52
CA GLU A 70 -20.96 21.86 -5.89
C GLU A 70 -20.16 20.59 -5.55
N GLU A 71 -19.14 20.28 -6.35
CA GLU A 71 -18.13 19.28 -6.04
C GLU A 71 -16.74 19.91 -5.79
N PRO A 72 -16.00 19.48 -4.74
CA PRO A 72 -14.69 20.03 -4.43
C PRO A 72 -13.69 19.68 -5.54
N ARG A 73 -13.24 20.73 -6.26
CA ARG A 73 -12.21 20.63 -7.29
C ARG A 73 -10.86 20.24 -6.68
N PRO A 74 -10.01 19.49 -7.40
CA PRO A 74 -8.67 19.17 -6.93
C PRO A 74 -7.85 20.45 -6.77
N LEU A 75 -7.05 20.52 -5.70
CA LEU A 75 -6.09 21.62 -5.55
C LEU A 75 -4.94 21.41 -6.55
N PRO A 76 -4.26 22.49 -6.97
CA PRO A 76 -3.01 22.36 -7.69
C PRO A 76 -2.04 21.49 -6.90
N PHE A 77 -1.43 20.50 -7.55
CA PHE A 77 -0.52 19.56 -6.89
C PHE A 77 0.58 20.25 -6.07
N LYS A 78 1.08 21.39 -6.56
CA LYS A 78 2.11 22.20 -5.88
C LYS A 78 1.64 22.82 -4.56
N ALA A 79 0.33 23.03 -4.37
CA ALA A 79 -0.21 23.69 -3.18
C ALA A 79 0.02 22.86 -1.91
N LEU A 80 -0.20 21.55 -1.96
CA LEU A 80 -0.04 20.68 -0.80
C LEU A 80 1.39 20.16 -0.58
N PHE A 81 2.23 20.20 -1.63
CA PHE A 81 3.66 19.84 -1.52
C PHE A 81 4.58 21.01 -1.21
N ALA A 82 4.03 22.20 -0.99
CA ALA A 82 4.80 23.31 -0.46
C ALA A 82 5.30 22.97 0.97
N PRO A 83 6.53 23.37 1.35
CA PRO A 83 7.18 22.86 2.56
C PRO A 83 6.35 23.03 3.84
N ARG A 84 5.67 24.16 4.00
CA ARG A 84 4.84 24.47 5.17
C ARG A 84 3.59 23.58 5.24
N GLN A 85 2.94 23.38 4.10
CA GLN A 85 1.76 22.52 3.96
C GLN A 85 2.11 21.06 4.27
N VAL A 86 3.26 20.58 3.78
CA VAL A 86 3.73 19.22 4.09
C VAL A 86 4.01 19.04 5.59
N GLN A 87 4.60 20.05 6.25
CA GLN A 87 4.84 20.04 7.69
C GLN A 87 3.54 19.92 8.50
N LEU A 88 2.45 20.55 8.04
CA LEU A 88 1.14 20.50 8.70
C LEU A 88 0.36 19.23 8.35
N LEU A 89 0.46 18.76 7.10
CA LEU A 89 -0.22 17.57 6.59
C LEU A 89 0.34 16.28 7.20
N THR A 90 1.65 16.21 7.42
CA THR A 90 2.31 14.99 7.94
C THR A 90 1.76 14.52 9.30
N PRO A 91 1.69 15.34 10.35
CA PRO A 91 1.13 14.90 11.63
C PRO A 91 -0.36 14.57 11.53
N LEU A 92 -1.14 15.33 10.75
CA LEU A 92 -2.56 15.07 10.52
C LEU A 92 -2.79 13.69 9.88
N VAL A 93 -2.04 13.35 8.83
CA VAL A 93 -2.16 12.06 8.15
C VAL A 93 -1.71 10.91 9.04
N ARG A 94 -0.65 11.09 9.85
CA ARG A 94 -0.22 10.08 10.82
C ARG A 94 -1.26 9.84 11.90
N TRP A 95 -1.81 10.91 12.47
CA TRP A 95 -2.91 10.84 13.44
C TRP A 95 -4.11 10.13 12.82
N GLY A 96 -4.48 10.50 11.59
CA GLY A 96 -5.57 9.84 10.85
C GLY A 96 -5.35 8.33 10.80
N PHE A 97 -4.18 7.86 10.37
CA PHE A 97 -3.89 6.43 10.32
C PHE A 97 -3.98 5.73 11.70
N GLN A 98 -3.53 6.39 12.77
CA GLN A 98 -3.60 5.85 14.13
C GLN A 98 -5.05 5.71 14.62
N GLN A 99 -5.92 6.66 14.26
CA GLN A 99 -7.30 6.70 14.74
C GLN A 99 -8.28 5.84 13.93
N LEU A 100 -7.91 5.35 12.74
CA LEU A 100 -8.81 4.58 11.87
C LEU A 100 -9.37 3.30 12.50
N GLU A 101 -8.64 2.70 13.44
CA GLU A 101 -9.11 1.53 14.22
C GLU A 101 -9.50 1.88 15.66
N GLY A 102 -9.43 3.15 16.04
CA GLY A 102 -9.73 3.65 17.39
C GLY A 102 -11.13 4.23 17.54
N GLU A 103 -11.36 4.90 18.67
CA GLU A 103 -12.63 5.58 18.99
C GLU A 103 -12.97 6.69 17.98
N ASP A 104 -11.94 7.33 17.43
CA ASP A 104 -12.05 8.41 16.45
C ASP A 104 -12.06 7.94 14.98
N SER A 105 -12.39 6.66 14.73
CA SER A 105 -12.40 6.08 13.37
C SER A 105 -13.21 6.91 12.36
N LYS A 106 -14.40 7.40 12.75
CA LYS A 106 -15.24 8.26 11.90
C LYS A 106 -14.61 9.63 11.64
N ALA A 107 -13.89 10.19 12.61
CA ALA A 107 -13.21 11.46 12.43
C ALA A 107 -12.03 11.33 11.47
N ALA A 108 -11.24 10.26 11.63
CA ALA A 108 -10.15 9.93 10.71
C ALA A 108 -10.68 9.69 9.28
N ASP A 109 -11.77 8.93 9.12
CA ASP A 109 -12.39 8.71 7.81
C ASP A 109 -12.79 10.03 7.15
N ALA A 110 -13.38 10.96 7.89
CA ALA A 110 -13.76 12.27 7.37
C ALA A 110 -12.55 13.15 7.00
N VAL A 111 -11.42 13.05 7.73
CA VAL A 111 -10.16 13.70 7.32
C VAL A 111 -9.67 13.16 5.98
N PHE A 112 -9.61 11.83 5.82
CA PHE A 112 -9.18 11.24 4.55
C PHE A 112 -10.14 11.54 3.40
N ALA A 113 -11.45 11.51 3.65
CA ALA A 113 -12.47 11.90 2.68
C ALA A 113 -12.32 13.37 2.24
N ALA A 114 -12.07 14.29 3.17
CA ALA A 114 -11.82 15.70 2.86
C ALA A 114 -10.49 15.92 2.10
N LEU A 115 -9.47 15.10 2.37
CA LEU A 115 -8.19 15.14 1.64
C LEU A 115 -8.26 14.51 0.26
N GLN A 116 -9.15 13.53 0.05
CA GLN A 116 -9.21 12.73 -1.17
C GLN A 116 -9.25 13.54 -2.47
N PRO A 117 -10.02 14.64 -2.62
CA PRO A 117 -10.03 15.42 -3.85
C PRO A 117 -8.66 16.01 -4.21
N HIS A 118 -7.81 16.26 -3.21
CA HIS A 118 -6.56 17.00 -3.34
C HIS A 118 -5.31 16.11 -3.25
N ALA A 119 -5.43 15.02 -2.50
CA ALA A 119 -4.36 14.11 -2.15
C ALA A 119 -4.78 12.67 -2.38
N ASN A 120 -5.30 12.35 -3.58
CA ASN A 120 -5.73 10.99 -3.87
C ASN A 120 -4.55 10.02 -4.04
N MET A 121 -4.40 9.06 -3.13
CA MET A 121 -3.35 8.03 -3.18
C MET A 121 -3.51 6.98 -4.29
N THR A 122 -4.69 6.82 -4.90
CA THR A 122 -4.91 5.88 -6.00
C THR A 122 -4.50 6.48 -7.34
N LYS A 123 -4.79 7.78 -7.55
CA LYS A 123 -4.53 8.52 -8.81
C LYS A 123 -3.04 8.84 -9.04
N GLY A 124 -2.28 9.14 -7.99
CA GLY A 124 -0.90 9.64 -8.12
C GLY A 124 0.13 8.80 -7.36
N ALA A 125 1.21 8.40 -8.04
CA ALA A 125 2.32 7.65 -7.42
C ALA A 125 2.98 8.44 -6.28
N VAL A 126 3.10 9.77 -6.41
CA VAL A 126 3.69 10.63 -5.36
C VAL A 126 2.81 10.63 -4.10
N TRP A 127 1.50 10.77 -4.25
CA TRP A 127 0.57 10.69 -3.12
C TRP A 127 0.60 9.32 -2.48
N ARG A 128 0.59 8.24 -3.27
CA ARG A 128 0.73 6.89 -2.76
C ARG A 128 1.98 6.72 -1.90
N GLN A 129 3.13 7.14 -2.41
CA GLN A 129 4.40 7.09 -1.66
C GLN A 129 4.36 7.95 -0.40
N TYR A 130 3.74 9.13 -0.46
CA TYR A 130 3.57 10.02 0.69
C TYR A 130 2.74 9.35 1.79
N TYR A 131 1.52 8.88 1.47
CA TYR A 131 0.63 8.22 2.43
C TYR A 131 1.26 6.95 2.96
N GLN A 132 1.87 6.14 2.11
CA GLN A 132 2.57 4.92 2.52
C GLN A 132 3.68 5.23 3.52
N ARG A 133 4.49 6.26 3.27
CA ARG A 133 5.52 6.70 4.23
C ARG A 133 4.91 7.13 5.56
N GLN A 134 3.82 7.92 5.55
CA GLN A 134 3.20 8.36 6.80
C GLN A 134 2.53 7.22 7.54
N PHE A 135 1.89 6.29 6.84
CA PHE A 135 1.35 5.05 7.40
C PHE A 135 2.43 4.28 8.16
N PHE A 136 3.57 3.99 7.53
CA PHE A 136 4.63 3.25 8.20
C PHE A 136 5.20 3.96 9.43
N LEU A 137 5.27 5.30 9.40
CA LEU A 137 5.73 6.10 10.52
C LEU A 137 4.67 6.26 11.63
N SER A 138 3.39 6.06 11.31
CA SER A 138 2.30 6.16 12.27
C SER A 138 2.22 4.96 13.22
N GLY A 139 2.79 3.81 12.83
CA GLY A 139 2.66 2.55 13.58
C GLY A 139 1.29 1.88 13.46
N ALA A 140 0.38 2.43 12.66
CA ALA A 140 -0.94 1.85 12.43
C ALA A 140 -0.86 0.45 11.79
N PRO A 141 -1.87 -0.41 12.00
CA PRO A 141 -1.94 -1.73 11.39
C PRO A 141 -2.25 -1.67 9.89
N LEU A 142 -1.85 -2.68 9.13
CA LEU A 142 -2.02 -2.76 7.65
C LEU A 142 -3.46 -2.42 7.20
N ARG A 143 -4.45 -2.88 7.96
CA ARG A 143 -5.87 -2.65 7.68
C ARG A 143 -6.23 -1.17 7.59
N ALA A 144 -5.58 -0.31 8.38
CA ALA A 144 -5.77 1.14 8.31
C ALA A 144 -5.32 1.71 6.95
N TYR A 145 -4.15 1.27 6.44
CA TYR A 145 -3.68 1.66 5.11
C TYR A 145 -4.63 1.20 4.00
N LEU A 146 -5.10 -0.06 4.07
CA LEU A 146 -6.02 -0.62 3.09
C LEU A 146 -7.37 0.09 3.09
N LYS A 147 -7.90 0.45 4.27
CA LYS A 147 -9.16 1.21 4.40
C LYS A 147 -9.08 2.57 3.71
N VAL A 148 -8.00 3.33 3.91
CA VAL A 148 -7.83 4.63 3.21
C VAL A 148 -7.70 4.44 1.71
N PHE A 149 -6.93 3.42 1.29
CA PHE A 149 -6.76 3.13 -0.12
C PHE A 149 -8.09 2.78 -0.80
N ASP A 150 -8.92 1.95 -0.15
CA ASP A 150 -10.24 1.55 -0.63
C ASP A 150 -11.18 2.77 -0.75
N ASN A 151 -11.29 3.58 0.30
CA ASN A 151 -12.08 4.81 0.29
C ASN A 151 -11.69 5.73 -0.88
N HIS A 152 -10.39 5.90 -1.12
CA HIS A 152 -9.87 6.71 -2.22
C HIS A 152 -10.08 6.09 -3.61
N GLN A 153 -10.22 4.76 -3.69
CA GLN A 153 -10.53 4.02 -4.91
C GLN A 153 -12.02 4.15 -5.24
N GLU A 154 -12.89 3.87 -4.27
CA GLU A 154 -14.35 3.96 -4.42
C GLU A 154 -14.78 5.35 -4.84
N ALA A 155 -14.26 6.38 -4.19
CA ALA A 155 -14.68 7.73 -4.49
C ALA A 155 -14.03 8.30 -5.77
N LEU A 156 -12.99 7.64 -6.32
CA LEU A 156 -12.57 7.87 -7.71
C LEU A 156 -13.56 7.24 -8.69
N ALA A 157 -14.03 6.02 -8.40
CA ALA A 157 -15.02 5.34 -9.24
C ALA A 157 -16.36 6.09 -9.25
N ALA A 158 -16.83 6.58 -8.11
CA ALA A 158 -18.06 7.37 -7.99
C ALA A 158 -18.00 8.65 -8.85
N ARG A 159 -16.87 9.37 -8.82
CA ARG A 159 -16.65 10.56 -9.67
C ARG A 159 -16.63 10.22 -11.16
N ALA A 160 -16.05 9.08 -11.53
CA ALA A 160 -16.05 8.64 -12.93
C ALA A 160 -17.46 8.27 -13.42
N GLN A 161 -18.29 7.71 -12.55
CA GLN A 161 -19.70 7.42 -12.84
C GLN A 161 -20.52 8.69 -12.99
N ALA A 162 -20.41 9.63 -12.04
CA ALA A 162 -21.11 10.92 -12.12
C ALA A 162 -20.76 11.67 -13.42
N ALA A 163 -19.46 11.73 -13.78
CA ALA A 163 -19.02 12.37 -15.01
C ALA A 163 -19.47 11.63 -16.30
N ALA A 164 -19.81 10.34 -16.22
CA ALA A 164 -20.39 9.60 -17.34
C ALA A 164 -21.89 9.88 -17.47
N GLU A 165 -22.62 9.93 -16.35
CA GLU A 165 -24.05 10.26 -16.32
C GLU A 165 -24.33 11.70 -16.79
N GLU A 166 -23.46 12.66 -16.45
CA GLU A 166 -23.54 14.04 -16.97
C GLU A 166 -23.38 14.08 -18.49
N LYS A 167 -22.43 13.30 -19.05
CA LYS A 167 -22.20 13.22 -20.50
C LYS A 167 -23.31 12.51 -21.26
N GLU A 168 -23.99 11.55 -20.63
CA GLU A 168 -25.16 10.88 -21.21
C GLU A 168 -26.41 11.78 -21.19
N GLN A 169 -26.47 12.79 -20.32
CA GLN A 169 -27.55 13.79 -20.27
C GLN A 169 -27.33 14.98 -21.21
N GLU A 170 -26.09 15.27 -21.61
CA GLU A 170 -25.74 16.34 -22.57
C GLU A 170 -25.76 15.91 -24.06
N GLY A 171 -26.30 14.74 -24.37
CA GLY A 171 -26.40 14.24 -25.74
C GLY A 171 -27.65 14.70 -26.51
N ASP A 172 -27.73 15.98 -26.89
CA ASP A 172 -28.25 16.48 -28.19
C ASP A 172 -28.09 18.01 -28.25
N ASP A 173 -26.92 18.51 -28.65
CA ASP A 173 -26.79 19.75 -29.45
C ASP A 173 -25.33 19.92 -29.92
N VAL A 174 -25.18 20.09 -31.23
CA VAL A 174 -23.94 20.18 -32.01
C VAL A 174 -23.47 21.64 -32.03
N ASP A 175 -22.16 21.91 -31.92
CA ASP A 175 -21.38 22.62 -32.95
C ASP A 175 -19.93 22.94 -32.51
N GLU A 176 -19.07 22.85 -33.53
CA GLU A 176 -17.62 23.04 -33.56
C GLU A 176 -17.22 24.49 -33.20
N ASP A 177 -16.13 24.68 -32.44
CA ASP A 177 -14.98 25.50 -32.84
C ASP A 177 -13.89 25.58 -31.74
N GLU A 178 -12.66 25.62 -32.24
CA GLU A 178 -11.36 25.46 -31.57
C GLU A 178 -10.99 26.59 -30.59
N GLU A 179 -10.43 26.24 -29.42
CA GLU A 179 -9.29 26.98 -28.83
C GLU A 179 -8.35 25.99 -28.11
N GLU A 180 -7.19 25.78 -28.72
CA GLU A 180 -6.03 25.10 -28.13
C GLU A 180 -5.42 25.94 -27.00
N GLU A 181 -5.18 25.32 -25.84
CA GLU A 181 -3.91 25.33 -25.09
C GLU A 181 -4.14 24.97 -23.61
N ALA A 182 -4.15 23.66 -23.31
CA ALA A 182 -3.68 23.05 -22.06
C ALA A 182 -3.98 21.54 -22.05
N ALA A 183 -3.57 20.85 -23.11
CA ALA A 183 -3.75 19.40 -23.24
C ALA A 183 -2.39 18.73 -23.49
N ASP A 184 -1.50 18.78 -22.51
CA ASP A 184 -0.33 17.89 -22.51
C ASP A 184 0.03 17.47 -21.09
N GLU A 185 -0.77 16.53 -20.56
CA GLU A 185 -0.39 15.49 -19.57
C GLU A 185 -1.56 14.54 -19.21
N LEU A 186 -2.74 14.70 -19.83
CA LEU A 186 -3.90 13.80 -19.63
C LEU A 186 -4.18 12.84 -20.79
N ALA A 187 -3.51 12.98 -21.94
CA ALA A 187 -3.78 12.15 -23.13
C ALA A 187 -2.82 10.95 -23.30
N ALA A 188 -1.65 10.94 -22.64
CA ALA A 188 -0.68 9.86 -22.81
C ALA A 188 -0.96 8.58 -21.98
N SER A 189 -1.87 8.64 -20.99
CA SER A 189 -2.24 7.47 -20.17
C SER A 189 -3.51 6.76 -20.63
N ALA A 190 -4.23 7.29 -21.63
CA ALA A 190 -5.55 6.79 -22.05
C ALA A 190 -5.52 5.89 -23.30
N ARG A 191 -4.34 5.60 -23.86
CA ARG A 191 -4.18 4.67 -25.00
C ARG A 191 -3.24 3.51 -24.68
N SER A 192 -3.51 2.80 -23.59
CA SER A 192 -3.06 1.41 -23.45
C SER A 192 -3.88 0.73 -22.34
N ASN A 193 -4.58 -0.35 -22.70
CA ASN A 193 -5.43 -1.20 -21.86
C ASN A 193 -6.87 -0.70 -21.62
N GLN A 194 -7.67 -0.67 -22.70
CA GLN A 194 -9.04 -1.17 -22.57
C GLN A 194 -8.96 -2.64 -22.15
N VAL A 195 -9.23 -2.92 -20.89
CA VAL A 195 -9.69 -4.24 -20.45
C VAL A 195 -11.10 -4.01 -19.94
N ASP A 196 -12.06 -4.56 -20.67
CA ASP A 196 -13.46 -4.67 -20.26
C ASP A 196 -13.57 -5.21 -18.83
N VAL A 197 -13.95 -4.37 -17.88
CA VAL A 197 -14.40 -4.82 -16.54
C VAL A 197 -15.92 -4.92 -16.54
N SER A 198 -16.44 -5.73 -17.46
CA SER A 198 -17.83 -6.18 -17.46
C SER A 198 -17.85 -7.71 -17.28
N SER A 199 -17.44 -8.21 -16.11
CA SER A 199 -17.60 -9.65 -15.81
C SER A 199 -18.15 -9.93 -14.41
N ARG A 200 -19.48 -9.88 -14.35
CA ARG A 200 -20.34 -11.00 -13.94
C ARG A 200 -19.77 -11.86 -12.79
N ARG A 201 -20.13 -11.50 -11.55
CA ARG A 201 -20.13 -12.39 -10.38
C ARG A 201 -20.79 -13.73 -10.78
N LYS A 202 -19.99 -14.80 -10.92
CA LYS A 202 -20.47 -16.18 -11.02
C LYS A 202 -20.17 -16.88 -9.70
N ASN A 203 -21.23 -17.19 -8.97
CA ASN A 203 -21.18 -18.04 -7.78
C ASN A 203 -20.82 -19.47 -8.20
N TYR A 204 -19.72 -20.01 -7.67
CA TYR A 204 -19.42 -21.43 -7.74
C TYR A 204 -19.66 -22.05 -6.37
N THR A 205 -20.73 -22.83 -6.27
CA THR A 205 -20.97 -23.74 -5.16
C THR A 205 -20.17 -25.02 -5.40
N LYS A 206 -19.19 -25.33 -4.55
CA LYS A 206 -18.70 -26.71 -4.38
C LYS A 206 -18.53 -27.00 -2.89
N GLN A 207 -19.31 -27.95 -2.42
CA GLN A 207 -19.16 -28.60 -1.13
C GLN A 207 -17.87 -29.44 -1.11
N SER A 208 -17.02 -29.20 -0.11
CA SER A 208 -16.11 -30.20 0.44
C SER A 208 -15.79 -29.83 1.89
N LYS A 209 -16.00 -30.78 2.80
CA LYS A 209 -15.91 -30.63 4.26
C LYS A 209 -14.47 -30.76 4.76
N ASN A 210 -14.15 -29.94 5.77
CA ASN A 210 -13.06 -30.01 6.76
C ASN A 210 -11.64 -29.84 6.18
N ILE A 211 -10.84 -28.84 6.54
CA ILE A 211 -10.38 -28.38 7.86
C ILE A 211 -10.11 -26.86 7.80
N ALA A 212 -10.59 -26.10 8.78
CA ALA A 212 -10.42 -24.65 8.86
C ALA A 212 -8.96 -24.25 9.20
N VAL A 213 -8.23 -23.75 8.20
CA VAL A 213 -7.03 -22.92 8.40
C VAL A 213 -7.11 -21.75 7.42
N LEU A 214 -7.52 -20.59 7.93
CA LEU A 214 -7.19 -19.20 7.55
C LEU A 214 -6.94 -18.81 6.06
N ALA A 215 -7.43 -19.56 5.08
CA ALA A 215 -7.29 -19.25 3.65
C ALA A 215 -8.57 -18.67 3.00
N ASP A 216 -9.68 -18.61 3.72
CA ASP A 216 -10.99 -18.21 3.17
C ASP A 216 -11.35 -16.72 3.35
N ASP A 217 -10.48 -15.92 3.99
CA ASP A 217 -10.72 -14.49 4.10
C ASP A 217 -10.18 -13.77 2.86
N LYS A 218 -10.96 -13.83 1.77
CA LYS A 218 -10.80 -13.05 0.51
C LYS A 218 -10.91 -11.52 0.70
N LYS A 219 -10.63 -11.04 1.90
CA LYS A 219 -10.89 -9.67 2.36
C LYS A 219 -10.11 -8.63 1.54
N TRP A 220 -8.97 -9.03 0.96
CA TRP A 220 -8.06 -8.12 0.28
C TRP A 220 -7.75 -8.51 -1.18
N GLU A 221 -8.53 -9.40 -1.80
CA GLU A 221 -8.33 -9.81 -3.21
C GLU A 221 -8.40 -8.62 -4.19
N TRP A 222 -9.11 -7.56 -3.81
CA TRP A 222 -9.29 -6.34 -4.61
C TRP A 222 -8.03 -5.45 -4.67
N VAL A 223 -7.05 -5.65 -3.76
CA VAL A 223 -5.86 -4.79 -3.68
C VAL A 223 -4.97 -4.99 -4.91
N PRO A 224 -4.58 -3.93 -5.65
CA PRO A 224 -3.73 -4.07 -6.81
C PRO A 224 -2.35 -4.68 -6.46
N HIS A 225 -1.88 -5.66 -7.25
CA HIS A 225 -0.58 -6.31 -7.03
C HIS A 225 0.61 -5.35 -6.84
N PRO A 226 0.74 -4.23 -7.57
CA PRO A 226 1.84 -3.28 -7.33
C PRO A 226 1.79 -2.63 -5.94
N VAL A 227 0.58 -2.39 -5.42
CA VAL A 227 0.38 -1.81 -4.09
C VAL A 227 0.71 -2.84 -3.02
N ALA A 228 0.18 -4.06 -3.16
CA ALA A 228 0.49 -5.17 -2.26
C ALA A 228 2.00 -5.44 -2.19
N SER A 229 2.67 -5.55 -3.35
CA SER A 229 4.12 -5.75 -3.45
C SER A 229 4.90 -4.65 -2.76
N SER A 230 4.53 -3.39 -2.99
CA SER A 230 5.19 -2.24 -2.37
C SER A 230 5.04 -2.27 -0.84
N VAL A 231 3.85 -2.55 -0.33
CA VAL A 231 3.59 -2.58 1.12
C VAL A 231 4.41 -3.68 1.81
N VAL A 232 4.41 -4.91 1.28
CA VAL A 232 5.13 -6.02 1.93
C VAL A 232 6.64 -5.80 1.92
N LYS A 233 7.20 -5.33 0.80
CA LYS A 233 8.64 -5.00 0.70
C LYS A 233 9.03 -3.89 1.70
N GLU A 234 8.17 -2.88 1.84
CA GLU A 234 8.41 -1.77 2.77
C GLU A 234 8.32 -2.18 4.25
N PHE A 235 7.54 -3.21 4.61
CA PHE A 235 7.62 -3.83 5.95
C PHE A 235 8.98 -4.48 6.19
N CYS A 236 9.46 -5.28 5.23
CA CYS A 236 10.77 -5.92 5.32
C CYS A 236 11.91 -4.89 5.44
N PHE A 237 11.92 -3.85 4.61
CA PHE A 237 12.97 -2.82 4.64
C PHE A 237 13.00 -2.01 5.94
N ARG A 238 11.88 -1.95 6.68
CA ARG A 238 11.80 -1.32 8.00
C ARG A 238 12.05 -2.28 9.16
N GLY A 239 12.35 -3.55 8.88
CA GLY A 239 12.58 -4.56 9.92
C GLY A 239 11.31 -5.05 10.62
N ARG A 240 10.12 -4.71 10.10
CA ARG A 240 8.82 -5.15 10.65
C ARG A 240 8.44 -6.50 10.06
N PHE A 241 9.26 -7.53 10.33
CA PHE A 241 9.16 -8.83 9.66
C PHE A 241 7.89 -9.61 10.00
N ALA A 242 7.39 -9.51 11.24
CA ALA A 242 6.15 -10.16 11.64
C ALA A 242 4.95 -9.67 10.79
N GLU A 243 4.84 -8.36 10.63
CA GLU A 243 3.81 -7.73 9.81
C GLU A 243 4.02 -7.98 8.32
N ALA A 244 5.28 -8.11 7.87
CA ALA A 244 5.57 -8.53 6.51
C ALA A 244 5.02 -9.94 6.22
N ILE A 245 5.15 -10.87 7.17
CA ILE A 245 4.64 -12.24 7.04
C ILE A 245 3.10 -12.27 7.13
N GLU A 246 2.49 -11.46 8.00
CA GLU A 246 1.03 -11.30 8.01
C GLU A 246 0.53 -10.74 6.67
N ALA A 247 1.19 -9.71 6.14
CA ALA A 247 0.86 -9.11 4.86
C ALA A 247 1.10 -10.09 3.69
N TYR A 248 2.10 -10.97 3.80
CA TYR A 248 2.42 -12.02 2.81
C TYR A 248 1.28 -13.03 2.61
N THR A 249 0.56 -13.35 3.69
CA THR A 249 -0.58 -14.28 3.65
C THR A 249 -1.86 -13.62 3.22
N SER A 250 -2.06 -12.37 3.65
CA SER A 250 -3.34 -11.67 3.49
C SER A 250 -3.46 -10.92 2.17
N LEU A 251 -2.35 -10.49 1.58
CA LEU A 251 -2.37 -9.70 0.34
C LEU A 251 -2.21 -10.57 -0.92
N PRO A 252 -2.82 -10.15 -2.04
CA PRO A 252 -2.66 -10.83 -3.32
C PRO A 252 -1.26 -10.56 -3.87
N LEU A 253 -0.31 -11.45 -3.58
CA LEU A 253 1.07 -11.40 -4.08
C LEU A 253 1.29 -12.35 -5.26
N THR A 254 2.09 -11.90 -6.23
CA THR A 254 2.59 -12.75 -7.31
C THR A 254 3.74 -13.63 -6.83
N ASP A 255 3.96 -14.79 -7.48
CA ASP A 255 5.05 -15.71 -7.12
C ASP A 255 6.43 -15.05 -7.18
N ALA A 256 6.63 -14.09 -8.09
CA ALA A 256 7.86 -13.32 -8.18
C ALA A 256 8.11 -12.52 -6.90
N VAL A 257 7.09 -11.84 -6.38
CA VAL A 257 7.21 -11.06 -5.14
C VAL A 257 7.41 -11.98 -3.94
N ARG A 258 6.77 -13.16 -3.93
CA ARG A 258 6.99 -14.14 -2.87
C ARG A 258 8.45 -14.62 -2.81
N ARG A 259 9.06 -14.87 -3.97
CA ARG A 259 10.49 -15.20 -4.09
C ARG A 259 11.40 -14.02 -3.70
N ASP A 260 11.05 -12.80 -4.10
CA ASP A 260 11.80 -11.60 -3.71
C ASP A 260 11.85 -11.45 -2.18
N LEU A 261 10.75 -11.76 -1.47
CA LEU A 261 10.69 -11.65 -0.01
C LEU A 261 11.57 -12.68 0.69
N VAL A 262 11.67 -13.90 0.16
CA VAL A 262 12.65 -14.91 0.63
C VAL A 262 14.07 -14.36 0.51
N ALA A 263 14.43 -13.82 -0.66
CA ALA A 263 15.75 -13.24 -0.88
C ALA A 263 16.02 -12.06 0.07
N ILE A 264 15.05 -11.17 0.27
CA ILE A 264 15.17 -10.05 1.21
C ILE A 264 15.41 -10.56 2.64
N LEU A 265 14.65 -11.54 3.13
CA LEU A 265 14.84 -12.08 4.48
C LEU A 265 16.20 -12.77 4.65
N GLN A 266 16.70 -13.44 3.62
CA GLN A 266 18.06 -13.99 3.60
C GLN A 266 19.12 -12.88 3.66
N ASP A 267 18.98 -11.83 2.86
CA ASP A 267 19.91 -10.69 2.81
C ASP A 267 19.99 -9.94 4.15
N TYR A 268 18.89 -9.89 4.90
CA TYR A 268 18.84 -9.34 6.26
C TYR A 268 19.22 -10.35 7.37
N GLU A 269 19.63 -11.56 6.99
CA GLU A 269 20.00 -12.67 7.91
C GLU A 269 18.90 -12.98 8.94
N GLN A 270 17.63 -12.77 8.58
CA GLN A 270 16.49 -13.00 9.45
C GLN A 270 16.00 -14.44 9.36
N TYR A 271 16.88 -15.38 9.71
CA TYR A 271 16.62 -16.81 9.59
C TYR A 271 15.36 -17.29 10.34
N PRO A 272 15.05 -16.84 11.58
CA PRO A 272 13.82 -17.25 12.26
C PRO A 272 12.55 -16.82 11.50
N SER A 273 12.52 -15.57 11.01
CA SER A 273 11.41 -15.04 10.21
C SER A 273 11.28 -15.76 8.87
N LEU A 274 12.41 -16.13 8.26
CA LEU A 274 12.42 -16.90 7.03
C LEU A 274 11.81 -18.29 7.23
N LEU A 275 12.22 -19.03 8.26
CA LEU A 275 11.64 -20.33 8.58
C LEU A 275 10.13 -20.24 8.82
N HIS A 276 9.69 -19.21 9.57
CA HIS A 276 8.27 -18.97 9.78
C HIS A 276 7.53 -18.67 8.48
N LEU A 277 8.13 -17.90 7.56
CA LEU A 277 7.56 -17.66 6.22
C LEU A 277 7.37 -18.96 5.44
N TYR A 278 8.31 -19.91 5.50
CA TYR A 278 8.17 -21.22 4.84
C TYR A 278 7.06 -22.08 5.45
N GLU A 279 6.90 -22.09 6.78
CA GLU A 279 5.77 -22.75 7.45
C GLU A 279 4.44 -22.17 6.97
N VAL A 280 4.36 -20.85 6.96
CA VAL A 280 3.18 -20.11 6.51
C VAL A 280 2.91 -20.32 5.02
N HIS A 281 3.93 -20.33 4.16
CA HIS A 281 3.77 -20.59 2.72
C HIS A 281 3.18 -21.97 2.44
N ARG A 282 3.61 -23.00 3.18
CA ARG A 282 3.04 -24.34 3.05
C ARG A 282 1.57 -24.38 3.42
N SER A 283 1.15 -23.57 4.41
CA SER A 283 -0.25 -23.48 4.83
C SER A 283 -1.17 -22.90 3.74
N LEU A 284 -0.63 -22.13 2.78
CA LEU A 284 -1.39 -21.59 1.65
C LEU A 284 -1.80 -22.69 0.63
N GLY A 285 -1.23 -23.89 0.73
CA GLY A 285 -1.58 -25.04 -0.09
C GLY A 285 -1.15 -24.94 -1.56
N SER A 286 -1.78 -25.75 -2.41
CA SER A 286 -1.37 -25.93 -3.82
C SER A 286 -1.72 -24.76 -4.76
N GLY A 287 -2.29 -23.67 -4.24
CA GLY A 287 -2.67 -22.50 -5.03
C GLY A 287 -1.49 -21.59 -5.42
N VAL A 288 -0.31 -21.82 -4.85
CA VAL A 288 0.88 -20.99 -5.01
C VAL A 288 2.06 -21.87 -5.44
N GLN A 289 2.97 -21.33 -6.26
CA GLN A 289 4.17 -22.07 -6.62
C GLN A 289 5.01 -22.41 -5.38
N PRO A 290 5.60 -23.62 -5.32
CA PRO A 290 6.51 -23.97 -4.24
C PRO A 290 7.73 -23.03 -4.27
N LEU A 291 8.16 -22.59 -3.08
CA LEU A 291 9.40 -21.83 -2.92
C LEU A 291 10.62 -22.75 -3.05
N ASP A 292 11.76 -22.18 -3.43
CA ASP A 292 13.03 -22.91 -3.42
C ASP A 292 13.36 -23.37 -1.99
N VAL A 293 13.85 -24.58 -1.81
CA VAL A 293 14.09 -25.18 -0.48
C VAL A 293 15.49 -24.87 0.03
N ALA A 294 16.46 -24.58 -0.86
CA ALA A 294 17.83 -24.28 -0.45
C ALA A 294 17.93 -23.13 0.59
N PRO A 295 17.21 -22.00 0.44
CA PRO A 295 17.14 -20.96 1.46
C PRO A 295 16.67 -21.42 2.84
N GLU A 296 15.71 -22.35 2.87
CA GLU A 296 15.15 -22.87 4.11
C GLU A 296 16.15 -23.78 4.83
N LEU A 297 16.80 -24.69 4.11
CA LEU A 297 17.81 -25.59 4.68
C LEU A 297 19.02 -24.81 5.19
N ASP A 298 19.49 -23.81 4.44
CA ASP A 298 20.55 -22.91 4.92
C ASP A 298 20.11 -22.21 6.21
N ALA A 299 18.90 -21.66 6.26
CA ALA A 299 18.38 -21.02 7.47
C ALA A 299 18.31 -21.98 8.67
N MET A 300 17.86 -23.24 8.47
CA MET A 300 17.85 -24.25 9.54
C MET A 300 19.26 -24.56 10.04
N LYS A 301 20.23 -24.69 9.12
CA LYS A 301 21.65 -24.89 9.45
C LYS A 301 22.21 -23.72 10.27
N LYS A 302 21.91 -22.48 9.87
CA LYS A 302 22.38 -21.25 10.55
C LYS A 302 21.79 -21.08 11.94
N VAL A 303 20.54 -21.49 12.14
CA VAL A 303 19.86 -21.46 13.46
C VAL A 303 20.25 -22.67 14.33
N GLY A 304 20.96 -23.67 13.77
CA GLY A 304 21.41 -24.86 14.50
C GLY A 304 20.35 -25.96 14.64
N ARG A 305 19.29 -25.94 13.82
CA ARG A 305 18.22 -26.95 13.79
C ARG A 305 18.56 -28.07 12.81
N THR A 306 19.70 -28.75 13.02
CA THR A 306 20.24 -29.74 12.06
C THR A 306 19.40 -31.02 11.96
N GLU A 307 18.80 -31.48 13.06
CA GLU A 307 17.93 -32.66 13.05
C GLU A 307 16.65 -32.43 12.22
N GLU A 308 16.08 -31.23 12.33
CA GLU A 308 14.93 -30.82 11.52
C GLU A 308 15.32 -30.65 10.06
N MET A 309 16.53 -30.13 9.79
CA MET A 309 17.09 -30.03 8.44
C MET A 309 17.24 -31.41 7.78
N ASP A 310 17.76 -32.40 8.51
CA ASP A 310 17.92 -33.78 8.02
C ASP A 310 16.56 -34.41 7.71
N THR A 311 15.61 -34.25 8.62
CA THR A 311 14.23 -34.73 8.43
C THR A 311 13.60 -34.09 7.20
N ARG A 312 13.76 -32.76 7.05
CA ARG A 312 13.28 -32.03 5.89
C ARG A 312 13.93 -32.51 4.60
N PHE A 313 15.25 -32.69 4.58
CA PHE A 313 15.96 -33.18 3.42
C PHE A 313 15.43 -34.55 2.95
N GLN A 314 15.13 -35.45 3.89
CA GLN A 314 14.54 -36.76 3.59
C GLN A 314 13.12 -36.68 3.02
N GLU A 315 12.32 -35.68 3.42
CA GLU A 315 10.97 -35.44 2.89
C GLU A 315 10.97 -34.85 1.47
N LEU A 316 12.10 -34.32 0.99
CA LEU A 316 12.16 -33.68 -0.32
C LEU A 316 12.08 -34.68 -1.49
N PRO A 317 11.56 -34.24 -2.66
CA PRO A 317 11.66 -35.02 -3.87
C PRO A 317 13.11 -35.33 -4.24
N VAL A 318 13.37 -36.54 -4.76
CA VAL A 318 14.72 -37.01 -5.17
C VAL A 318 15.44 -36.00 -6.08
N LYS A 319 14.69 -35.29 -6.93
CA LYS A 319 15.25 -34.24 -7.80
C LYS A 319 15.89 -33.10 -6.99
N GLU A 320 15.19 -32.59 -5.97
CA GLU A 320 15.71 -31.55 -5.09
C GLU A 320 16.86 -32.07 -4.24
N GLN A 321 16.75 -33.29 -3.71
CA GLN A 321 17.84 -33.92 -2.96
C GLN A 321 19.14 -33.99 -3.79
N SER A 322 19.05 -34.30 -5.08
CA SER A 322 20.22 -34.41 -5.95
C SER A 322 20.87 -33.07 -6.35
N ARG A 323 20.31 -31.92 -5.96
CA ARG A 323 20.89 -30.61 -6.31
C ARG A 323 22.20 -30.37 -5.57
N ALA A 324 23.18 -29.84 -6.29
CA ALA A 324 24.54 -29.66 -5.78
C ALA A 324 24.62 -28.66 -4.60
N ASP A 325 23.85 -27.58 -4.64
CA ASP A 325 23.77 -26.58 -3.57
C ASP A 325 23.20 -27.17 -2.28
N ILE A 326 22.17 -28.01 -2.40
CA ILE A 326 21.58 -28.72 -1.25
C ILE A 326 22.55 -29.76 -0.69
N GLN A 327 23.24 -30.53 -1.54
CA GLN A 327 24.23 -31.51 -1.07
C GLN A 327 25.41 -30.85 -0.34
N GLU A 328 25.88 -29.70 -0.83
CA GLU A 328 26.89 -28.88 -0.14
C GLU A 328 26.41 -28.41 1.24
N LEU A 329 25.13 -28.03 1.37
CA LEU A 329 24.55 -27.67 2.65
C LEU A 329 24.49 -28.86 3.63
N MET A 330 24.19 -30.06 3.14
CA MET A 330 24.17 -31.29 3.95
C MET A 330 25.58 -31.81 4.29
N GLY A 331 26.62 -31.36 3.56
CA GLY A 331 28.00 -31.80 3.75
C GLY A 331 28.31 -33.15 3.10
N ASN A 332 27.59 -33.50 2.04
CA ASN A 332 27.70 -34.77 1.30
C ASN A 332 28.54 -34.67 0.02
#